data_AF-A0A6A5HI35-F1
#
_entry.id   AF-A0A6A5HI35-F1
#
_cell.length_a   1.000
_cell.length_b   1.000
_cell.length_c   1.000
_cell.angle_alpha   90.00
_cell.angle_beta   90.00
_cell.angle_gamma   90.00
#
_symmetry.space_group_name_H-M   'P 1'
#
loop_
_entity.id
_entity.type
_entity.pdbx_description
1 polymer ?
#
loop_
_entity_poly.entity_id
_entity_poly.type
_entity_poly.pdbx_seq_one_letter_code
_entity_poly.pdbx_strand_id
1 'polypeptide(L)'
;MNSIPLQYESLKAVLIHMDANVRFQISRRLPAIRSTEKLVPLRIRKLKLDGVSTEVDNTFYDLGIYRDYEPGVKVPRINKMTNDSIGILHDLDKYGFQISSSDSPLDSGDISFRHPNRPGLVAFQFDDDAHELIYREELKCYEKAIYLRTGQETTGREEPDTSNEWSRVNELRLKHAMEMPMDILEDFADDARAKILPFECRRFDRKPPYTCYIQLTITCSKKTKLIERYAYNMKLYEAMKRLNTLFFGGRRPAIQAQSVQLPRFGAVLRLPVGFRVKTKEVENGYDLNDWSEGVNLMLDASCFPLNVLKLRISNRGREDFELSIVRDAKKLIVHNSDSQFDILPILTTLSNKEVVLADTYRDVPIQSYFGLIENWLNVDKPVGTCYSFGIKQEDTAKGLLKIIKSRLENTKRTKRCISVITGNNTKLEVFYVPIKNPRSREQKEFMYDCKWVLKIRIVRL
;
A
#
# COMPACT_ATOMS: atom_id res chain seq x y z
N MET A 1 -47.99 -2.14 21.13
CA MET A 1 -46.68 -2.63 21.57
C MET A 1 -46.07 -3.43 20.44
N ASN A 2 -44.97 -2.98 19.85
CA ASN A 2 -44.28 -3.77 18.81
C ASN A 2 -43.44 -4.84 19.50
N SER A 3 -43.99 -6.03 19.71
CA SER A 3 -43.24 -7.17 20.22
C SER A 3 -42.18 -7.56 19.20
N ILE A 4 -40.92 -7.20 19.48
CA ILE A 4 -39.78 -7.67 18.70
C ILE A 4 -39.66 -9.18 18.96
N PRO A 5 -39.70 -10.04 17.93
CA PRO A 5 -39.58 -11.49 18.13
C PRO A 5 -38.25 -11.81 18.81
N LEU A 6 -38.25 -12.69 19.82
CA LEU A 6 -37.02 -13.13 20.52
C LEU A 6 -35.92 -13.59 19.53
N GLN A 7 -36.32 -14.21 18.42
CA GLN A 7 -35.45 -14.61 17.31
C GLN A 7 -34.61 -13.45 16.73
N TYR A 8 -35.16 -12.23 16.70
CA TYR A 8 -34.48 -11.04 16.18
C TYR A 8 -33.37 -10.54 17.12
N GLU A 9 -33.60 -10.56 18.44
CA GLU A 9 -32.58 -10.20 19.43
C GLU A 9 -31.49 -11.28 19.54
N SER A 10 -31.86 -12.56 19.47
CA SER A 10 -30.89 -13.66 19.39
C SER A 10 -30.00 -13.54 18.14
N LEU A 11 -30.57 -13.20 16.98
CA LEU A 11 -29.82 -13.01 15.75
C LEU A 11 -28.83 -11.84 15.86
N LYS A 12 -29.23 -10.70 16.45
CA LYS A 12 -28.31 -9.58 16.71
C LYS A 12 -27.13 -9.98 17.60
N ALA A 13 -27.43 -10.73 18.68
CA ALA A 13 -26.43 -11.20 19.62
C ALA A 13 -25.41 -12.14 18.96
N VAL A 14 -25.83 -12.96 18.00
CA VAL A 14 -24.91 -13.80 17.22
C VAL A 14 -24.10 -12.97 16.22
N LEU A 15 -24.74 -12.06 15.48
CA LEU A 15 -24.09 -11.28 14.42
C LEU A 15 -22.99 -10.34 14.93
N ILE A 16 -23.08 -9.84 16.17
CA ILE A 16 -22.05 -8.93 16.72
C ILE A 16 -20.72 -9.63 16.99
N HIS A 17 -20.74 -10.95 17.18
CA HIS A 17 -19.56 -11.78 17.44
C HIS A 17 -19.10 -12.57 16.21
N MET A 18 -19.82 -12.48 15.10
CA MET A 18 -19.49 -13.18 13.87
C MET A 18 -18.43 -12.42 13.05
N ASP A 19 -17.54 -13.18 12.42
CA ASP A 19 -16.56 -12.65 11.47
C ASP A 19 -17.23 -11.83 10.36
N ALA A 20 -16.65 -10.68 10.03
CA ALA A 20 -17.22 -9.74 9.07
C ALA A 20 -17.40 -10.34 7.68
N ASN A 21 -16.46 -11.16 7.22
CA ASN A 21 -16.51 -11.76 5.89
C ASN A 21 -17.60 -12.84 5.83
N VAL A 22 -17.83 -13.58 6.93
CA VAL A 22 -18.97 -14.50 7.06
C VAL A 22 -20.29 -13.73 7.01
N ARG A 23 -20.41 -12.60 7.72
CA ARG A 23 -21.59 -11.74 7.67
C ARG A 23 -21.89 -11.23 6.26
N PHE A 24 -20.87 -10.85 5.49
CA PHE A 24 -21.04 -10.44 4.10
C PHE A 24 -21.60 -11.57 3.24
N GLN A 25 -21.08 -12.80 3.39
CA GLN A 25 -21.60 -13.96 2.65
C GLN A 25 -23.05 -14.30 3.03
N ILE A 26 -23.39 -14.24 4.32
CA ILE A 26 -24.77 -14.45 4.79
C ILE A 26 -25.70 -13.38 4.24
N SER A 27 -25.32 -12.10 4.35
CA SER A 27 -26.11 -10.99 3.80
C SER A 27 -26.30 -11.07 2.28
N ARG A 28 -25.31 -11.62 1.55
CA ARG A 28 -25.38 -11.89 0.12
C ARG A 28 -26.37 -13.02 -0.20
N ARG A 29 -26.28 -14.15 0.52
CA ARG A 29 -27.04 -15.38 0.24
C ARG A 29 -28.44 -15.42 0.86
N LEU A 30 -28.67 -14.69 1.96
CA LEU A 30 -29.92 -14.69 2.73
C LEU A 30 -30.46 -13.26 2.86
N PRO A 31 -31.24 -12.77 1.89
CA PRO A 31 -31.79 -11.41 1.91
C PRO A 31 -32.62 -11.09 3.16
N ALA A 32 -33.31 -12.08 3.74
CA ALA A 32 -34.13 -11.92 4.94
C ALA A 32 -33.34 -11.45 6.18
N ILE A 33 -32.04 -11.75 6.26
CA ILE A 33 -31.18 -11.37 7.40
C ILE A 33 -30.48 -10.03 7.17
N ARG A 34 -30.42 -9.55 5.92
CA ARG A 34 -29.64 -8.37 5.50
C ARG A 34 -29.94 -7.14 6.34
N SER A 35 -31.21 -6.80 6.53
CA SER A 35 -31.61 -5.61 7.29
C SER A 35 -31.11 -5.68 8.75
N THR A 36 -31.23 -6.84 9.39
CA THR A 36 -30.73 -7.07 10.75
C THR A 36 -29.20 -7.00 10.80
N GLU A 37 -28.51 -7.62 9.83
CA GLU A 37 -27.05 -7.57 9.68
C GLU A 37 -26.52 -6.14 9.58
N LYS A 38 -27.18 -5.27 8.81
CA LYS A 38 -26.78 -3.88 8.64
C LYS A 38 -27.04 -3.01 9.87
N LEU A 39 -28.00 -3.38 10.73
CA LEU A 39 -28.28 -2.69 11.99
C LEU A 39 -27.24 -3.01 13.08
N VAL A 40 -26.67 -4.21 13.05
CA VAL A 40 -25.65 -4.62 14.01
C VAL A 40 -24.29 -4.00 13.65
N PRO A 41 -23.59 -3.35 14.59
CA PRO A 41 -22.26 -2.78 14.34
C PRO A 41 -21.32 -3.79 13.70
N LEU A 42 -20.58 -3.36 12.68
CA LEU A 42 -19.52 -4.16 12.05
C LEU A 42 -18.22 -3.87 12.79
N ARG A 43 -17.63 -4.90 13.41
CA ARG A 43 -16.35 -4.82 14.13
C ARG A 43 -15.28 -5.58 13.36
N ILE A 44 -14.22 -4.90 12.98
CA ILE A 44 -13.11 -5.44 12.21
C ILE A 44 -11.78 -5.01 12.81
N ARG A 45 -10.77 -5.84 12.68
CA ARG A 45 -9.39 -5.58 13.09
C ARG A 45 -8.67 -4.68 12.09
N LYS A 46 -8.83 -4.92 10.79
CA LYS A 46 -8.15 -4.14 9.75
C LYS A 46 -9.09 -3.85 8.59
N LEU A 47 -9.10 -2.60 8.15
CA LEU A 47 -9.71 -2.19 6.90
C LEU A 47 -8.64 -1.58 6.00
N LYS A 48 -8.55 -2.03 4.76
CA LYS A 48 -7.76 -1.37 3.72
C LYS A 48 -8.62 -1.20 2.48
N LEU A 49 -8.63 0.00 1.95
CA LEU A 49 -9.43 0.40 0.79
C LEU A 49 -8.49 0.90 -0.29
N ASP A 50 -8.72 0.47 -1.53
CA ASP A 50 -7.99 0.89 -2.72
C ASP A 50 -8.97 1.01 -3.90
N GLY A 51 -8.50 1.47 -5.07
CA GLY A 51 -9.37 1.74 -6.22
C GLY A 51 -10.13 0.52 -6.76
N VAL A 52 -9.50 -0.65 -6.74
CA VAL A 52 -10.08 -1.93 -7.22
C VAL A 52 -9.87 -3.08 -6.22
N SER A 53 -9.61 -2.74 -4.97
CA SER A 53 -9.35 -3.72 -3.90
C SER A 53 -9.95 -3.27 -2.58
N THR A 54 -10.49 -4.22 -1.82
CA THR A 54 -10.89 -4.01 -0.43
C THR A 54 -10.44 -5.19 0.41
N GLU A 55 -9.73 -4.90 1.49
CA GLU A 55 -9.28 -5.89 2.46
C GLU A 55 -10.00 -5.66 3.78
N VAL A 56 -10.66 -6.72 4.26
CA VAL A 56 -11.33 -6.77 5.56
C VAL A 56 -10.70 -7.90 6.37
N ASP A 57 -10.01 -7.51 7.42
CA ASP A 57 -9.21 -8.34 8.32
C ASP A 57 -8.06 -9.10 7.65
N ASN A 58 -8.33 -10.30 7.14
CA ASN A 58 -7.36 -11.17 6.45
C ASN A 58 -7.88 -11.62 5.08
N THR A 59 -8.98 -11.03 4.62
CA THR A 59 -9.65 -11.38 3.36
C THR A 59 -9.51 -10.23 2.39
N PHE A 60 -8.91 -10.51 1.24
CA PHE A 60 -8.77 -9.58 0.12
C PHE A 60 -9.88 -9.84 -0.88
N TYR A 61 -10.52 -8.76 -1.34
CA TYR A 61 -11.49 -8.75 -2.42
C TYR A 61 -10.95 -7.87 -3.53
N ASP A 62 -10.33 -8.50 -4.53
CA ASP A 62 -9.66 -7.82 -5.63
C ASP A 62 -10.46 -7.97 -6.92
N LEU A 63 -10.62 -6.86 -7.64
CA LEU A 63 -11.23 -6.84 -8.97
C LEU A 63 -10.16 -6.63 -10.04
N GLY A 64 -10.27 -7.37 -11.14
CA GLY A 64 -9.45 -7.18 -12.33
C GLY A 64 -10.14 -7.68 -13.59
N ILE A 65 -9.57 -7.37 -14.75
CA ILE A 65 -10.03 -7.87 -16.05
C ILE A 65 -9.30 -9.17 -16.38
N TYR A 66 -10.06 -10.24 -16.52
CA TYR A 66 -9.60 -11.52 -17.04
C TYR A 66 -9.79 -11.54 -18.56
N ARG A 67 -8.74 -11.91 -19.29
CA ARG A 67 -8.77 -12.06 -20.76
C ARG A 67 -8.91 -13.52 -21.12
N ASP A 68 -10.09 -13.90 -21.58
CA ASP A 68 -10.40 -15.25 -22.03
C ASP A 68 -10.07 -15.39 -23.51
N TYR A 69 -8.94 -16.04 -23.81
CA TYR A 69 -8.48 -16.23 -25.17
C TYR A 69 -9.28 -17.32 -25.89
N GLU A 70 -9.46 -17.15 -27.19
CA GLU A 70 -10.14 -18.16 -28.01
C GLU A 70 -9.40 -19.52 -27.96
N PRO A 71 -10.13 -20.65 -28.00
CA PRO A 71 -9.50 -21.97 -28.00
C PRO A 71 -8.47 -22.12 -29.13
N GLY A 72 -7.28 -22.62 -28.80
CA GLY A 72 -6.19 -22.83 -29.77
C GLY A 72 -5.25 -21.64 -29.95
N VAL A 73 -5.56 -20.45 -29.39
CA VAL A 73 -4.65 -19.31 -29.39
C VAL A 73 -3.61 -19.47 -28.27
N LYS A 74 -2.31 -19.35 -28.59
CA LYS A 74 -1.24 -19.33 -27.58
C LYS A 74 -1.41 -18.08 -26.71
N VAL A 75 -1.60 -18.29 -25.41
CA VAL A 75 -1.73 -17.19 -24.44
C VAL A 75 -0.33 -16.72 -24.04
N PRO A 76 0.02 -15.43 -24.24
CA PRO A 76 1.31 -14.88 -23.80
C PRO A 76 1.52 -15.08 -22.30
N ARG A 77 2.77 -15.35 -21.90
CA ARG A 77 3.12 -15.69 -20.52
C ARG A 77 2.70 -14.59 -19.55
N ILE A 78 2.94 -13.31 -19.85
CA ILE A 78 2.54 -12.19 -19.00
C ILE A 78 1.02 -12.12 -18.82
N ASN A 79 0.25 -12.50 -19.85
CA ASN A 79 -1.20 -12.48 -19.81
C ASN A 79 -1.75 -13.64 -19.00
N LYS A 80 -1.16 -14.82 -19.13
CA LYS A 80 -1.45 -15.98 -18.29
C LYS A 80 -1.17 -15.68 -16.82
N MET A 81 0.01 -15.16 -16.49
CA MET A 81 0.37 -14.76 -15.11
C MET A 81 -0.61 -13.73 -14.52
N THR A 82 -1.01 -12.74 -15.32
CA THR A 82 -1.95 -11.70 -14.89
C THR A 82 -3.33 -12.31 -14.66
N ASN A 83 -3.84 -13.13 -15.57
CA ASN A 83 -5.11 -13.84 -15.44
C ASN A 83 -5.15 -14.79 -14.22
N ASP A 84 -4.07 -15.53 -14.01
CA ASP A 84 -3.90 -16.50 -12.91
C ASP A 84 -3.73 -15.82 -11.54
N SER A 85 -3.42 -14.52 -11.51
CA SER A 85 -3.39 -13.71 -10.29
C SER A 85 -4.74 -13.04 -10.05
N ILE A 86 -4.88 -11.74 -10.29
CA ILE A 86 -6.13 -10.98 -10.07
C ILE A 86 -6.82 -10.64 -11.40
N GLY A 87 -6.07 -10.57 -12.50
CA GLY A 87 -6.46 -9.90 -13.73
C GLY A 87 -5.80 -8.53 -13.86
N ILE A 88 -6.07 -7.84 -14.96
CA ILE A 88 -5.59 -6.47 -15.18
C ILE A 88 -6.35 -5.51 -14.26
N LEU A 89 -5.64 -4.63 -13.55
CA LEU A 89 -6.22 -3.75 -12.53
C LEU A 89 -6.82 -2.45 -13.09
N HIS A 90 -7.05 -2.38 -14.40
CA HIS A 90 -7.60 -1.24 -15.11
C HIS A 90 -8.54 -1.71 -16.22
N ASP A 91 -9.49 -0.85 -16.56
CA ASP A 91 -10.41 -1.08 -17.66
C ASP A 91 -9.67 -1.00 -19.01
N LEU A 92 -10.12 -1.82 -19.97
CA LEU A 92 -9.61 -1.80 -21.35
C LEU A 92 -10.62 -1.14 -22.29
N ASP A 93 -10.11 -0.48 -23.33
CA ASP A 93 -10.88 0.02 -24.47
C ASP A 93 -11.22 -1.11 -25.48
N LYS A 94 -11.85 -0.76 -26.61
CA LYS A 94 -12.24 -1.76 -27.63
C LYS A 94 -11.07 -2.42 -28.35
N TYR A 95 -9.87 -1.86 -28.26
CA TYR A 95 -8.65 -2.35 -28.89
C TYR A 95 -7.71 -3.05 -27.90
N GLY A 96 -7.96 -2.95 -26.59
CA GLY A 96 -7.14 -3.54 -25.54
C GLY A 96 -6.13 -2.57 -24.92
N PHE A 97 -6.25 -1.26 -25.16
CA PHE A 97 -5.49 -0.25 -24.43
C PHE A 97 -6.09 0.02 -23.05
N GLN A 98 -5.23 0.39 -22.11
CA GLN A 98 -5.63 0.84 -20.79
C GLN A 98 -6.44 2.14 -20.88
N ILE A 99 -7.61 2.14 -20.25
CA ILE A 99 -8.37 3.36 -19.99
C ILE A 99 -7.83 3.97 -18.70
N SER A 100 -7.46 5.25 -18.76
CA SER A 100 -6.92 5.95 -17.60
C SER A 100 -7.95 5.97 -16.46
N SER A 101 -7.49 5.59 -15.26
CA SER A 101 -8.31 5.69 -14.06
C SER A 101 -8.54 7.14 -13.61
N SER A 102 -7.74 8.11 -14.10
CA SER A 102 -7.90 9.55 -13.80
C SER A 102 -9.25 10.09 -14.27
N ASP A 103 -9.81 9.50 -15.32
CA ASP A 103 -11.00 10.03 -16.01
C ASP A 103 -12.29 9.43 -15.46
N SER A 104 -12.19 8.49 -14.51
CA SER A 104 -13.39 7.89 -13.95
C SER A 104 -14.14 8.92 -13.07
N PRO A 105 -15.46 9.09 -13.29
CA PRO A 105 -16.28 10.09 -12.60
C PRO A 105 -16.32 9.83 -11.09
N LEU A 106 -16.63 10.87 -10.31
CA LEU A 106 -16.87 10.74 -8.87
C LEU A 106 -18.38 10.61 -8.62
N ASP A 107 -18.80 9.50 -8.01
CA ASP A 107 -20.19 9.30 -7.60
C ASP A 107 -20.40 9.76 -6.15
N SER A 108 -21.66 10.01 -5.77
CA SER A 108 -21.99 10.31 -4.38
C SER A 108 -21.48 9.23 -3.42
N GLY A 109 -20.77 9.67 -2.37
CA GLY A 109 -20.14 8.79 -1.38
C GLY A 109 -18.73 8.34 -1.72
N ASP A 110 -18.23 8.59 -2.94
CA ASP A 110 -16.83 8.33 -3.27
C ASP A 110 -15.91 9.34 -2.57
N ILE A 111 -14.69 8.88 -2.25
CA ILE A 111 -13.65 9.71 -1.64
C ILE A 111 -12.44 9.69 -2.54
N SER A 112 -12.06 10.86 -3.08
CA SER A 112 -10.90 10.99 -3.95
C SER A 112 -9.62 11.20 -3.13
N PHE A 113 -8.57 10.45 -3.45
CA PHE A 113 -7.19 10.68 -3.03
C PHE A 113 -6.32 11.06 -4.23
N ARG A 114 -6.91 11.42 -5.38
CA ARG A 114 -6.18 11.86 -6.57
C ARG A 114 -5.51 13.21 -6.30
N HIS A 115 -4.24 13.34 -6.68
CA HIS A 115 -3.52 14.61 -6.64
C HIS A 115 -3.76 15.37 -7.97
N PRO A 116 -4.07 16.68 -7.96
CA PRO A 116 -4.38 17.45 -9.18
C PRO A 116 -3.29 17.41 -10.25
N ASN A 117 -2.02 17.40 -9.82
CA ASN A 117 -0.85 17.48 -10.70
C ASN A 117 0.01 16.19 -10.75
N ARG A 118 -0.47 15.08 -10.18
CA ARG A 118 0.26 13.80 -10.21
C ARG A 118 -0.69 12.67 -10.58
N PRO A 119 -0.68 12.23 -11.85
CA PRO A 119 -1.41 11.05 -12.26
C PRO A 119 -0.92 9.86 -11.42
N GLY A 120 -1.83 9.08 -10.83
CA GLY A 120 -1.46 7.85 -10.14
C GLY A 120 -0.77 6.85 -11.08
N LEU A 121 -0.18 5.77 -10.55
CA LEU A 121 0.46 4.72 -11.37
C LEU A 121 -0.44 4.14 -12.49
N VAL A 122 -1.76 4.28 -12.35
CA VAL A 122 -2.79 3.78 -13.29
C VAL A 122 -3.28 4.86 -14.26
N ALA A 123 -2.54 5.96 -14.40
CA ALA A 123 -2.85 7.07 -15.30
C ALA A 123 -1.79 7.29 -16.40
N PHE A 124 -0.76 6.46 -16.47
CA PHE A 124 0.11 6.38 -17.65
C PHE A 124 -0.63 5.63 -18.75
N GLN A 125 -0.85 6.29 -19.88
CA GLN A 125 -1.29 5.67 -21.12
C GLN A 125 -0.06 5.31 -21.96
N PHE A 126 -0.06 4.10 -22.51
CA PHE A 126 1.03 3.55 -23.31
C PHE A 126 0.55 3.30 -24.75
N ASP A 127 -0.21 4.25 -25.30
CA ASP A 127 -0.91 4.15 -26.59
C ASP A 127 -0.37 5.11 -27.65
N ASP A 128 0.76 5.76 -27.38
CA ASP A 128 1.50 6.62 -28.30
C ASP A 128 2.48 5.85 -29.21
N ASP A 129 2.91 6.51 -30.28
CA ASP A 129 3.79 5.91 -31.29
C ASP A 129 5.20 5.61 -30.73
N ALA A 130 5.64 6.32 -29.69
CA ALA A 130 6.95 6.09 -29.06
C ALA A 130 6.96 4.74 -28.32
N HIS A 131 5.89 4.41 -27.61
CA HIS A 131 5.72 3.12 -26.97
C HIS A 131 5.56 1.99 -27.99
N GLU A 132 4.80 2.21 -29.08
CA GLU A 132 4.72 1.22 -30.17
C GLU A 132 6.11 0.91 -30.73
N LEU A 133 6.91 1.95 -30.99
CA LEU A 133 8.27 1.80 -31.50
C LEU A 133 9.16 1.02 -30.51
N ILE A 134 9.11 1.35 -29.22
CA ILE A 134 9.87 0.62 -28.19
C ILE A 134 9.52 -0.87 -28.20
N TYR A 135 8.23 -1.21 -28.23
CA TYR A 135 7.80 -2.61 -28.23
C TYR A 135 8.20 -3.34 -29.52
N ARG A 136 8.15 -2.67 -30.68
CA ARG A 136 8.62 -3.22 -31.95
C ARG A 136 10.13 -3.47 -31.95
N GLU A 137 10.92 -2.53 -31.42
CA GLU A 137 12.36 -2.70 -31.29
C GLU A 137 12.74 -3.83 -30.30
N GLU A 138 11.99 -3.99 -29.21
CA GLU A 138 12.13 -5.13 -28.30
C GLU A 138 11.84 -6.47 -29.02
N LEU A 139 10.74 -6.54 -29.78
CA LEU A 139 10.38 -7.72 -30.56
C LEU A 139 11.46 -8.08 -31.58
N LYS A 140 11.95 -7.11 -32.36
CA LYS A 140 13.05 -7.30 -33.32
C LYS A 140 14.31 -7.88 -32.67
N CYS A 141 14.66 -7.42 -31.46
CA CYS A 141 15.79 -7.96 -30.70
C CYS A 141 15.61 -9.45 -30.39
N TYR A 142 14.42 -9.85 -29.97
CA TYR A 142 14.13 -11.24 -29.63
C TYR A 142 14.08 -12.14 -30.87
N GLU A 143 13.44 -11.69 -31.95
CA GLU A 143 13.36 -12.45 -33.21
C GLU A 143 14.73 -12.63 -33.85
N LYS A 144 15.59 -11.59 -33.86
CA LYS A 144 16.98 -11.72 -34.33
C LYS A 144 17.78 -12.71 -33.49
N ALA A 145 17.64 -12.69 -32.16
CA ALA A 145 18.31 -13.65 -31.29
C ALA A 145 17.86 -15.10 -31.56
N ILE A 146 16.57 -15.33 -31.80
CA ILE A 146 16.02 -16.65 -32.16
C ILE A 146 16.60 -17.09 -33.51
N TYR A 147 16.58 -16.22 -34.52
CA TYR A 147 17.13 -16.50 -35.84
C TYR A 147 18.60 -16.88 -35.79
N LEU A 148 19.44 -16.09 -35.10
CA LEU A 148 20.88 -16.34 -34.99
C LEU A 148 21.21 -17.67 -34.29
N ARG A 149 20.32 -18.16 -33.41
CA ARG A 149 20.53 -19.41 -32.65
C ARG A 149 19.97 -20.65 -33.33
N THR A 150 18.95 -20.50 -34.19
CA THR A 150 18.19 -21.63 -34.76
C THR A 150 18.32 -21.74 -36.28
N GLY A 151 18.67 -20.65 -36.97
CA GLY A 151 18.64 -20.55 -38.44
C GLY A 151 17.23 -20.53 -39.02
N GLN A 152 16.17 -20.42 -38.21
CA GLN A 152 14.77 -20.37 -38.66
C GLN A 152 14.27 -18.92 -38.67
N GLU A 153 13.62 -18.51 -39.76
CA GLU A 153 12.81 -17.29 -39.80
C GLU A 153 11.58 -17.47 -38.89
N THR A 154 11.41 -16.60 -37.91
CA THR A 154 10.25 -16.66 -37.01
C THR A 154 8.99 -16.22 -37.76
N THR A 155 7.91 -16.99 -37.65
CA THR A 155 6.66 -16.78 -38.39
C THR A 155 6.04 -15.42 -38.12
N GLY A 156 5.95 -14.55 -39.15
CA GLY A 156 5.06 -13.38 -39.17
C GLY A 156 5.62 -12.04 -39.68
N ARG A 157 6.20 -12.00 -40.89
CA ARG A 157 6.39 -10.83 -41.78
C ARG A 157 7.09 -9.57 -41.20
N GLU A 158 8.42 -9.59 -41.27
CA GLU A 158 9.33 -8.72 -42.03
C GLU A 158 10.69 -9.47 -42.02
N GLU A 159 11.51 -9.40 -43.07
CA GLU A 159 12.85 -10.04 -43.03
C GLU A 159 13.60 -9.51 -41.79
N PRO A 160 14.25 -10.38 -40.99
CA PRO A 160 14.99 -9.92 -39.82
C PRO A 160 16.04 -8.91 -40.31
N ASP A 161 16.01 -7.70 -39.74
CA ASP A 161 16.91 -6.62 -40.14
C ASP A 161 18.38 -7.08 -40.02
N THR A 162 18.98 -7.32 -41.19
CA THR A 162 20.38 -7.71 -41.38
C THR A 162 21.31 -6.50 -41.31
N SER A 163 20.78 -5.28 -41.13
CA SER A 163 21.59 -4.09 -40.93
C SER A 163 22.36 -4.17 -39.60
N ASN A 164 23.60 -3.68 -39.64
CA ASN A 164 24.50 -3.60 -38.49
C ASN A 164 24.33 -2.29 -37.70
N GLU A 165 23.35 -1.44 -38.02
CA GLU A 165 23.16 -0.14 -37.37
C GLU A 165 22.08 -0.21 -36.29
N TRP A 166 22.42 -0.84 -35.16
CA TRP A 166 21.54 -0.89 -33.99
C TRP A 166 21.91 0.22 -33.00
N SER A 167 20.90 0.77 -32.31
CA SER A 167 21.18 1.64 -31.17
C SER A 167 21.95 0.85 -30.11
N ARG A 168 22.84 1.51 -29.35
CA ARG A 168 23.58 0.90 -28.23
C ARG A 168 22.67 0.17 -27.23
N VAL A 169 21.42 0.64 -27.07
CA VAL A 169 20.41 -0.01 -26.22
C VAL A 169 19.97 -1.35 -26.81
N ASN A 170 19.72 -1.42 -28.12
CA ASN A 170 19.32 -2.65 -28.79
C ASN A 170 20.46 -3.66 -28.88
N GLU A 171 21.71 -3.23 -29.03
CA GLU A 171 22.88 -4.11 -28.92
C GLU A 171 22.94 -4.81 -27.55
N LEU A 172 22.72 -4.05 -26.47
CA LEU A 172 22.68 -4.60 -25.11
C LEU A 172 21.50 -5.57 -24.92
N ARG A 173 20.32 -5.23 -25.45
CA ARG A 173 19.14 -6.11 -25.44
C ARG A 173 19.42 -7.42 -26.19
N LEU A 174 20.03 -7.34 -27.38
CA LEU A 174 20.38 -8.52 -28.18
C LEU A 174 21.36 -9.42 -27.43
N LYS A 175 22.42 -8.84 -26.86
CA LYS A 175 23.40 -9.59 -26.07
C LYS A 175 22.71 -10.35 -24.92
N HIS A 176 21.83 -9.68 -24.19
CA HIS A 176 21.07 -10.32 -23.13
C HIS A 176 20.16 -11.44 -23.66
N ALA A 177 19.45 -11.21 -24.77
CA ALA A 177 18.58 -12.20 -25.41
C ALA A 177 19.35 -13.46 -25.87
N MET A 178 20.59 -13.30 -26.36
CA MET A 178 21.45 -14.42 -26.78
C MET A 178 21.90 -15.30 -25.61
N GLU A 179 22.02 -14.74 -24.41
CA GLU A 179 22.42 -15.45 -23.18
C GLU A 179 21.24 -16.17 -22.49
N MET A 180 20.00 -15.88 -22.88
CA MET A 180 18.79 -16.42 -22.24
C MET A 180 18.44 -17.83 -22.72
N PRO A 181 17.79 -18.66 -21.88
CA PRO A 181 17.16 -19.90 -22.32
C PRO A 181 16.14 -19.66 -23.46
N MET A 182 16.05 -20.59 -24.42
CA MET A 182 15.25 -20.39 -25.64
C MET A 182 13.75 -20.26 -25.34
N ASP A 183 13.22 -21.09 -24.44
CA ASP A 183 11.83 -21.04 -23.98
C ASP A 183 11.47 -19.68 -23.38
N ILE A 184 12.36 -19.13 -22.56
CA ILE A 184 12.18 -17.80 -21.97
C ILE A 184 12.25 -16.71 -23.04
N LEU A 185 13.16 -16.83 -24.02
CA LEU A 185 13.28 -15.90 -25.13
C LEU A 185 12.03 -15.87 -26.01
N GLU A 186 11.46 -17.04 -26.33
CA GLU A 186 10.19 -17.17 -27.05
C GLU A 186 9.02 -16.54 -26.27
N ASP A 187 8.96 -16.74 -24.95
CA ASP A 187 7.95 -16.11 -24.10
C ASP A 187 8.08 -14.58 -24.10
N PHE A 188 9.29 -14.03 -24.12
CA PHE A 188 9.50 -12.57 -24.22
C PHE A 188 9.11 -12.02 -25.59
N ALA A 189 9.38 -12.75 -26.66
CA ALA A 189 8.91 -12.38 -28.00
C ALA A 189 7.38 -12.33 -28.05
N ASP A 190 6.71 -13.33 -27.48
CA ASP A 190 5.24 -13.35 -27.41
C ASP A 190 4.67 -12.26 -26.49
N ASP A 191 5.33 -11.97 -25.37
CA ASP A 191 4.96 -10.85 -24.50
C ASP A 191 5.11 -9.50 -25.23
N ALA A 192 6.14 -9.32 -26.06
CA ALA A 192 6.30 -8.12 -26.89
C ALA A 192 5.22 -8.01 -27.97
N ARG A 193 4.90 -9.11 -28.68
CA ARG A 193 3.76 -9.17 -29.62
C ARG A 193 2.44 -8.81 -28.93
N ALA A 194 2.23 -9.28 -27.71
CA ALA A 194 1.03 -8.98 -26.93
C ALA A 194 0.89 -7.49 -26.58
N LYS A 195 2.00 -6.75 -26.41
CA LYS A 195 2.00 -5.30 -26.18
C LYS A 195 1.78 -4.50 -27.46
N ILE A 196 2.20 -5.02 -28.62
CA ILE A 196 1.98 -4.42 -29.94
C ILE A 196 0.52 -4.62 -30.41
N LEU A 197 -0.09 -5.74 -30.05
CA LEU A 197 -1.42 -6.15 -30.51
C LEU A 197 -2.50 -5.06 -30.41
N PRO A 198 -2.65 -4.28 -29.31
CA PRO A 198 -3.63 -3.19 -29.26
C PRO A 198 -3.44 -2.12 -30.35
N PHE A 199 -2.19 -1.83 -30.75
CA PHE A 199 -1.89 -0.89 -31.83
C PHE A 199 -2.37 -1.42 -33.18
N GLU A 200 -2.19 -2.72 -33.44
CA GLU A 200 -2.67 -3.37 -34.65
C GLU A 200 -4.19 -3.45 -34.69
N CYS A 201 -4.81 -3.80 -33.56
CA CYS A 201 -6.26 -3.75 -33.38
C CYS A 201 -6.81 -2.35 -33.70
N ARG A 202 -6.17 -1.29 -33.19
CA ARG A 202 -6.54 0.10 -33.48
C ARG A 202 -6.35 0.45 -34.96
N ARG A 203 -5.19 0.11 -35.55
CA ARG A 203 -4.82 0.43 -36.94
C ARG A 203 -5.75 -0.23 -37.97
N PHE A 204 -6.21 -1.45 -37.70
CA PHE A 204 -7.07 -2.23 -38.61
C PHE A 204 -8.53 -2.32 -38.18
N ASP A 205 -8.92 -1.57 -37.14
CA ASP A 205 -10.24 -1.62 -36.47
C ASP A 205 -10.71 -3.06 -36.16
N ARG A 206 -9.80 -3.87 -35.62
CA ARG A 206 -10.06 -5.27 -35.23
C ARG A 206 -10.23 -5.39 -33.73
N LYS A 207 -11.01 -6.38 -33.32
CA LYS A 207 -11.10 -6.76 -31.90
C LYS A 207 -9.90 -7.62 -31.50
N PRO A 208 -9.45 -7.52 -30.23
CA PRO A 208 -8.47 -8.45 -29.69
C PRO A 208 -8.97 -9.91 -29.74
N PRO A 209 -8.06 -10.91 -29.77
CA PRO A 209 -8.36 -12.34 -29.84
C PRO A 209 -8.75 -12.91 -28.46
N TYR A 210 -9.46 -12.13 -27.65
CA TYR A 210 -9.92 -12.51 -26.32
C TYR A 210 -11.20 -11.78 -25.94
N THR A 211 -12.01 -12.43 -25.11
CA THR A 211 -13.16 -11.82 -24.44
C THR A 211 -12.80 -11.43 -23.02
N CYS A 212 -13.17 -10.21 -22.62
CA CYS A 212 -12.89 -9.71 -21.28
C CYS A 212 -14.02 -10.05 -20.29
N TYR A 213 -13.64 -10.43 -19.07
CA TYR A 213 -14.54 -10.65 -17.93
C TYR A 213 -14.05 -9.87 -16.72
N ILE A 214 -14.96 -9.39 -15.89
CA ILE A 214 -14.62 -8.89 -14.55
C ILE A 214 -14.38 -10.10 -13.65
N GLN A 215 -13.16 -10.22 -13.13
CA GLN A 215 -12.76 -11.26 -12.20
C GLN A 215 -12.75 -10.70 -10.78
N LEU A 216 -13.58 -11.28 -9.91
CA LEU A 216 -13.50 -11.09 -8.47
C LEU A 216 -12.65 -12.21 -7.87
N THR A 217 -11.50 -11.84 -7.32
CA THR A 217 -10.60 -12.75 -6.61
C THR A 217 -10.73 -12.52 -5.12
N ILE A 218 -11.21 -13.53 -4.39
CA ILE A 218 -11.33 -13.51 -2.94
C ILE A 218 -10.23 -14.38 -2.34
N THR A 219 -9.30 -13.76 -1.63
CA THR A 219 -8.17 -14.47 -1.01
C THR A 219 -8.25 -14.38 0.50
N CYS A 220 -8.44 -15.50 1.20
CA CYS A 220 -8.42 -15.57 2.67
C CYS A 220 -7.06 -16.07 3.17
N SER A 221 -6.42 -15.28 4.04
CA SER A 221 -5.17 -15.64 4.73
C SER A 221 -4.05 -16.12 3.79
N LYS A 222 -4.06 -15.68 2.52
CA LYS A 222 -3.14 -16.08 1.44
C LYS A 222 -3.12 -17.60 1.12
N LYS A 223 -4.11 -18.37 1.57
CA LYS A 223 -4.16 -19.84 1.40
C LYS A 223 -5.32 -20.29 0.52
N THR A 224 -6.48 -19.67 0.67
CA THR A 224 -7.69 -20.02 -0.06
C THR A 224 -8.01 -18.93 -1.06
N LYS A 225 -8.10 -19.29 -2.33
CA LYS A 225 -8.45 -18.39 -3.44
C LYS A 225 -9.76 -18.85 -4.06
N LEU A 226 -10.79 -18.00 -4.02
CA LEU A 226 -12.03 -18.16 -4.76
C LEU A 226 -12.04 -17.16 -5.90
N ILE A 227 -12.37 -17.61 -7.10
CA ILE A 227 -12.46 -16.78 -8.30
C ILE A 227 -13.89 -16.85 -8.81
N GLU A 228 -14.54 -15.69 -8.92
CA GLU A 228 -15.84 -15.53 -9.58
C GLU A 228 -15.63 -14.62 -10.80
N ARG A 229 -16.20 -14.97 -11.96
CA ARG A 229 -16.08 -14.18 -13.20
C ARG A 229 -17.45 -13.73 -13.67
N TYR A 230 -17.53 -12.48 -14.10
CA TYR A 230 -18.75 -11.80 -14.53
C TYR A 230 -18.54 -11.17 -15.90
N ALA A 231 -19.61 -11.03 -16.68
CA ALA A 231 -19.53 -10.34 -17.97
C ALA A 231 -18.98 -8.91 -17.77
N TYR A 232 -18.08 -8.47 -18.66
CA TYR A 232 -17.52 -7.13 -18.64
C TYR A 232 -18.51 -6.11 -19.25
N ASN A 233 -19.60 -5.86 -18.53
CA ASN A 233 -20.70 -4.97 -18.92
C ASN A 233 -20.75 -3.67 -18.11
N MET A 234 -19.77 -3.46 -17.23
CA MET A 234 -19.56 -2.25 -16.45
C MET A 234 -18.06 -2.07 -16.21
N LYS A 235 -17.65 -0.86 -15.86
CA LYS A 235 -16.25 -0.55 -15.55
C LYS A 235 -15.87 -1.08 -14.16
N LEU A 236 -14.58 -1.32 -13.94
CA LEU A 236 -14.08 -1.83 -12.66
C LEU A 236 -14.49 -0.95 -11.48
N TYR A 237 -14.51 0.37 -11.67
CA TYR A 237 -14.91 1.30 -10.61
C TYR A 237 -16.40 1.16 -10.22
N GLU A 238 -17.28 0.86 -11.18
CA GLU A 238 -18.70 0.61 -10.93
C GLU A 238 -18.88 -0.73 -10.20
N ALA A 239 -18.15 -1.77 -10.61
CA ALA A 239 -18.15 -3.06 -9.94
C ALA A 239 -17.64 -2.94 -8.49
N MET A 240 -16.57 -2.14 -8.27
CA MET A 240 -16.03 -1.88 -6.95
C MET A 240 -17.02 -1.12 -6.07
N LYS A 241 -17.72 -0.11 -6.63
CA LYS A 241 -18.80 0.62 -5.94
C LYS A 241 -19.92 -0.31 -5.51
N ARG A 242 -20.37 -1.23 -6.38
CA ARG A 242 -21.40 -2.23 -6.06
C ARG A 242 -20.93 -3.17 -4.95
N LEU A 243 -19.69 -3.63 -5.01
CA LEU A 243 -19.09 -4.53 -4.01
C LEU A 243 -19.01 -3.86 -2.63
N ASN A 244 -18.47 -2.64 -2.56
CA ASN A 244 -18.38 -1.89 -1.31
C ASN A 244 -19.76 -1.48 -0.77
N THR A 245 -20.72 -1.20 -1.65
CA THR A 245 -22.11 -0.97 -1.25
C THR A 245 -22.74 -2.22 -0.65
N LEU A 246 -22.44 -3.42 -1.17
CA LEU A 246 -22.89 -4.68 -0.57
C LEU A 246 -22.32 -4.88 0.86
N PHE A 247 -21.05 -4.53 1.06
CA PHE A 247 -20.38 -4.71 2.36
C PHE A 247 -20.83 -3.67 3.39
N PHE A 248 -20.82 -2.40 3.00
CA PHE A 248 -20.89 -1.26 3.92
C PHE A 248 -22.16 -0.42 3.79
N GLY A 249 -22.88 -0.54 2.67
CA GLY A 249 -24.09 0.23 2.41
C GLY A 249 -25.24 -0.14 3.35
N GLY A 250 -26.07 0.85 3.67
CA GLY A 250 -27.25 0.68 4.53
C GLY A 250 -26.94 0.45 6.01
N ARG A 251 -25.67 0.53 6.43
CA ARG A 251 -25.29 0.45 7.84
C ARG A 251 -25.59 1.77 8.54
N ARG A 252 -26.39 1.74 9.60
CA ARG A 252 -26.64 2.91 10.46
C ARG A 252 -25.47 3.24 11.39
N PRO A 253 -24.87 2.26 12.11
CA PRO A 253 -23.70 2.54 12.92
C PRO A 253 -22.45 2.67 12.03
N ALA A 254 -21.56 3.58 12.41
CA ALA A 254 -20.22 3.63 11.83
C ALA A 254 -19.48 2.30 12.03
N ILE A 255 -18.69 1.91 11.03
CA ILE A 255 -17.87 0.69 11.08
C ILE A 255 -16.81 0.87 12.17
N GLN A 256 -16.65 -0.14 13.03
CA GLN A 256 -15.64 -0.12 14.09
C GLN A 256 -14.42 -0.88 13.60
N ALA A 257 -13.37 -0.17 13.22
CA ALA A 257 -12.11 -0.75 12.76
C ALA A 257 -11.00 -0.48 13.79
N GLN A 258 -10.22 -1.49 14.16
CA GLN A 258 -9.05 -1.26 15.02
C GLN A 258 -7.97 -0.44 14.29
N SER A 259 -7.75 -0.71 13.00
CA SER A 259 -6.80 -0.01 12.14
C SER A 259 -7.36 0.18 10.73
N VAL A 260 -7.11 1.36 10.15
CA VAL A 260 -7.47 1.69 8.77
C VAL A 260 -6.21 2.02 7.98
N GLN A 261 -6.01 1.35 6.86
CA GLN A 261 -4.93 1.62 5.92
C GLN A 261 -5.47 2.34 4.69
N LEU A 262 -4.88 3.50 4.40
CA LEU A 262 -5.23 4.34 3.27
C LEU A 262 -4.70 3.79 1.94
N PRO A 263 -5.31 4.17 0.81
CA PRO A 263 -4.84 3.77 -0.52
C PRO A 263 -3.40 4.21 -0.73
N ARG A 264 -2.63 3.38 -1.45
CA ARG A 264 -1.18 3.60 -1.63
C ARG A 264 -0.87 4.71 -2.62
N PHE A 265 -1.69 4.86 -3.65
CA PHE A 265 -1.52 5.80 -4.74
C PHE A 265 -2.86 6.46 -5.00
N GLY A 266 -2.87 7.70 -5.52
CA GLY A 266 -4.06 8.54 -5.62
C GLY A 266 -5.27 7.88 -6.30
N ALA A 267 -6.02 7.15 -5.50
CA ALA A 267 -7.14 6.32 -5.90
C ALA A 267 -8.44 7.00 -5.51
N VAL A 268 -9.52 6.63 -6.18
CA VAL A 268 -10.86 6.97 -5.71
C VAL A 268 -11.41 5.77 -4.94
N LEU A 269 -11.69 5.96 -3.66
CA LEU A 269 -12.34 4.95 -2.85
C LEU A 269 -13.83 4.93 -3.22
N ARG A 270 -14.24 3.83 -3.88
CA ARG A 270 -15.62 3.62 -4.33
C ARG A 270 -16.50 3.16 -3.19
N LEU A 271 -17.14 4.09 -2.47
CA LEU A 271 -17.78 3.82 -1.17
C LEU A 271 -19.26 4.22 -1.16
N PRO A 272 -20.14 3.52 -0.41
CA PRO A 272 -21.55 3.90 -0.35
C PRO A 272 -21.75 5.25 0.35
N VAL A 273 -22.83 5.95 0.00
CA VAL A 273 -23.23 7.19 0.68
C VAL A 273 -23.37 6.96 2.19
N GLY A 274 -22.81 7.87 2.98
CA GLY A 274 -22.84 7.80 4.44
C GLY A 274 -21.81 6.85 5.06
N PHE A 275 -20.89 6.31 4.26
CA PHE A 275 -19.78 5.51 4.77
C PHE A 275 -18.98 6.29 5.83
N ARG A 276 -18.85 5.72 7.03
CA ARG A 276 -18.03 6.28 8.12
C ARG A 276 -17.36 5.16 8.91
N VAL A 277 -16.14 5.44 9.38
CA VAL A 277 -15.34 4.52 10.19
C VAL A 277 -14.93 5.16 11.50
N LYS A 278 -15.07 4.40 12.59
CA LYS A 278 -14.47 4.68 13.89
C LYS A 278 -13.21 3.85 14.04
N THR A 279 -12.06 4.52 14.07
CA THR A 279 -10.75 3.92 14.32
C THR A 279 -9.95 4.75 15.32
N LYS A 280 -8.93 4.13 15.91
CA LYS A 280 -7.91 4.83 16.71
C LYS A 280 -6.53 4.75 16.06
N GLU A 281 -6.37 3.95 15.01
CA GLU A 281 -5.13 3.72 14.30
C GLU A 281 -5.34 3.91 12.80
N VAL A 282 -4.51 4.75 12.20
CA VAL A 282 -4.48 4.99 10.76
C VAL A 282 -3.07 4.74 10.25
N GLU A 283 -2.98 4.13 9.08
CA GLU A 283 -1.75 3.92 8.35
C GLU A 283 -1.89 4.57 6.98
N ASN A 284 -1.01 5.53 6.67
CA ASN A 284 -1.04 6.21 5.39
C ASN A 284 -0.58 5.30 4.23
N GLY A 285 -0.89 5.75 3.01
CA GLY A 285 -0.32 5.24 1.77
C GLY A 285 1.10 5.75 1.50
N TYR A 286 1.53 5.77 0.24
CA TYR A 286 2.88 6.20 -0.16
C TYR A 286 2.99 7.71 -0.47
N ASP A 287 1.89 8.48 -0.42
CA ASP A 287 1.93 9.94 -0.67
C ASP A 287 0.98 10.67 0.29
N LEU A 288 1.43 11.81 0.83
CA LEU A 288 0.79 12.52 1.94
C LEU A 288 0.26 13.92 1.58
N ASN A 289 0.37 14.36 0.33
CA ASN A 289 0.11 15.77 0.07
C ASN A 289 -1.39 16.14 -0.05
N ASP A 290 -2.32 15.20 -0.29
CA ASP A 290 -3.76 15.50 -0.50
C ASP A 290 -4.76 14.49 0.12
N TRP A 291 -4.38 13.77 1.18
CA TRP A 291 -5.22 12.72 1.79
C TRP A 291 -5.98 13.17 3.05
N SER A 292 -5.60 14.30 3.64
CA SER A 292 -6.13 14.74 4.95
C SER A 292 -7.63 15.03 4.88
N GLU A 293 -8.09 15.67 3.81
CA GLU A 293 -9.51 15.89 3.54
C GLU A 293 -10.25 14.57 3.34
N GLY A 294 -9.71 13.67 2.51
CA GLY A 294 -10.29 12.34 2.30
C GLY A 294 -10.43 11.53 3.59
N VAL A 295 -9.47 11.65 4.51
CA VAL A 295 -9.55 11.00 5.83
C VAL A 295 -10.56 11.67 6.76
N ASN A 296 -10.67 12.99 6.73
CA ASN A 296 -11.70 13.69 7.50
C ASN A 296 -13.12 13.34 7.03
N LEU A 297 -13.30 13.09 5.72
CA LEU A 297 -14.57 12.62 5.16
C LEU A 297 -14.89 11.16 5.56
N MET A 298 -13.86 10.32 5.66
CA MET A 298 -14.01 8.89 5.95
C MET A 298 -14.19 8.59 7.44
N LEU A 299 -13.51 9.32 8.32
CA LEU A 299 -13.47 9.05 9.76
C LEU A 299 -14.54 9.84 10.52
N ASP A 300 -15.04 9.23 11.58
CA ASP A 300 -15.88 9.94 12.55
C ASP A 300 -15.04 10.98 13.33
N ALA A 301 -15.59 12.16 13.61
CA ALA A 301 -14.89 13.23 14.32
C ALA A 301 -14.36 12.79 15.70
N SER A 302 -15.00 11.80 16.35
CA SER A 302 -14.52 11.24 17.63
C SER A 302 -13.21 10.46 17.54
N CYS A 303 -12.68 10.22 16.33
CA CYS A 303 -11.38 9.59 16.12
C CYS A 303 -10.20 10.51 16.41
N PHE A 304 -10.39 11.83 16.42
CA PHE A 304 -9.32 12.80 16.53
C PHE A 304 -9.15 13.33 17.97
N PRO A 305 -7.90 13.54 18.43
CA PRO A 305 -6.65 13.13 17.78
C PRO A 305 -6.48 11.60 17.79
N LEU A 306 -5.85 11.08 16.72
CA LEU A 306 -5.60 9.64 16.57
C LEU A 306 -4.71 9.12 17.71
N ASN A 307 -4.98 7.88 18.16
CA ASN A 307 -4.08 7.25 19.13
C ASN A 307 -2.77 6.83 18.48
N VAL A 308 -2.82 6.31 17.25
CA VAL A 308 -1.65 5.87 16.49
C VAL A 308 -1.81 6.32 15.04
N LEU A 309 -0.81 7.01 14.53
CA LEU A 309 -0.66 7.28 13.10
C LEU A 309 0.62 6.64 12.61
N LYS A 310 0.53 5.81 11.57
CA LYS A 310 1.67 5.25 10.87
C LYS A 310 1.87 6.00 9.57
N LEU A 311 3.06 6.56 9.41
CA LEU A 311 3.50 7.31 8.24
C LEU A 311 4.58 6.54 7.49
N ARG A 312 4.34 6.25 6.23
CA ARG A 312 5.32 5.84 5.23
C ARG A 312 5.77 7.07 4.45
N ILE A 313 7.08 7.26 4.40
CA ILE A 313 7.73 8.35 3.68
C ILE A 313 8.45 7.75 2.48
N SER A 314 8.04 8.21 1.29
CA SER A 314 8.59 7.81 -0.01
C SER A 314 8.89 8.99 -0.92
N ASN A 315 8.62 10.23 -0.49
CA ASN A 315 8.88 11.44 -1.27
C ASN A 315 9.15 12.65 -0.36
N ARG A 316 9.73 13.72 -0.93
CA ARG A 316 10.57 14.74 -0.27
C ARG A 316 9.87 15.80 0.60
N GLY A 317 8.59 15.66 0.95
CA GLY A 317 7.83 16.71 1.67
C GLY A 317 8.10 16.71 3.18
N ARG A 318 8.70 17.78 3.73
CA ARG A 318 8.75 17.99 5.20
C ARG A 318 7.44 18.55 5.76
N GLU A 319 6.65 19.20 4.90
CA GLU A 319 5.37 19.86 5.20
C GLU A 319 4.33 18.87 5.75
N ASP A 320 4.43 17.59 5.40
CA ASP A 320 3.54 16.54 5.90
C ASP A 320 3.50 16.44 7.42
N PHE A 321 4.61 16.75 8.09
CA PHE A 321 4.70 16.71 9.55
C PHE A 321 4.02 17.92 10.23
N GLU A 322 3.69 18.95 9.46
CA GLU A 322 2.98 20.14 9.94
C GLU A 322 1.46 19.95 9.93
N LEU A 323 0.96 18.94 9.20
CA LEU A 323 -0.46 18.59 9.16
C LEU A 323 -0.99 18.28 10.56
N SER A 324 -2.17 18.83 10.90
CA SER A 324 -2.79 18.64 12.22
C SER A 324 -3.00 17.17 12.59
N ILE A 325 -3.43 16.35 11.62
CA ILE A 325 -3.60 14.91 11.81
C ILE A 325 -2.31 14.19 12.22
N VAL A 326 -1.15 14.70 11.77
CA VAL A 326 0.17 14.18 12.12
C VAL A 326 0.62 14.74 13.46
N ARG A 327 0.65 16.07 13.59
CA ARG A 327 1.12 16.79 14.77
C ARG A 327 0.37 16.41 16.05
N ASP A 328 -0.95 16.23 15.93
CA ASP A 328 -1.83 16.05 17.09
C ASP A 328 -1.97 14.56 17.47
N ALA A 329 -1.49 13.62 16.64
CA ALA A 329 -1.54 12.19 16.94
C ALA A 329 -0.76 11.85 18.22
N LYS A 330 -1.30 10.97 19.07
CA LYS A 330 -0.66 10.63 20.35
C LYS A 330 0.63 9.83 20.17
N LYS A 331 0.60 8.87 19.23
CA LYS A 331 1.74 8.06 18.82
C LYS A 331 1.94 8.18 17.32
N LEU A 332 3.14 8.57 16.91
CA LEU A 332 3.56 8.63 15.52
C LEU A 332 4.56 7.51 15.25
N ILE A 333 4.28 6.68 14.25
CA ILE A 333 5.20 5.64 13.77
C ILE A 333 5.63 6.04 12.37
N VAL A 334 6.92 6.18 12.13
CA VAL A 334 7.46 6.58 10.84
C VAL A 334 8.28 5.44 10.25
N HIS A 335 7.93 5.08 9.01
CA HIS A 335 8.65 4.17 8.14
C HIS A 335 9.24 5.00 7.00
N ASN A 336 10.55 5.19 7.00
CA ASN A 336 11.26 5.92 5.96
C ASN A 336 11.90 4.95 4.98
N SER A 337 11.27 4.82 3.81
CA SER A 337 11.78 4.02 2.69
C SER A 337 12.68 4.83 1.74
N ASP A 338 12.79 6.15 1.92
CA ASP A 338 13.58 7.01 1.05
C ASP A 338 15.00 7.19 1.58
N SER A 339 15.96 6.63 0.82
CA SER A 339 17.39 6.75 1.10
C SER A 339 17.92 8.18 1.04
N GLN A 340 17.18 9.16 0.49
CA GLN A 340 17.59 10.56 0.39
C GLN A 340 16.93 11.46 1.44
N PHE A 341 15.89 10.98 2.14
CA PHE A 341 15.16 11.76 3.13
C PHE A 341 15.86 11.77 4.49
N ASP A 342 16.31 12.95 4.93
CA ASP A 342 16.85 13.15 6.27
C ASP A 342 15.76 13.59 7.25
N ILE A 343 15.31 12.63 8.06
CA ILE A 343 14.28 12.81 9.09
C ILE A 343 14.80 13.54 10.33
N LEU A 344 16.12 13.61 10.54
CA LEU A 344 16.72 14.08 11.80
C LEU A 344 16.32 15.53 12.17
N PRO A 345 16.31 16.50 11.23
CA PRO A 345 15.91 17.87 11.55
C PRO A 345 14.45 18.00 11.99
N ILE A 346 13.60 17.03 11.64
CA ILE A 346 12.17 17.05 11.97
C ILE A 346 11.94 16.52 13.39
N LEU A 347 12.78 15.62 13.89
CA LEU A 347 12.59 15.01 15.21
C LEU A 347 12.56 16.03 16.35
N THR A 348 13.28 17.14 16.21
CA THR A 348 13.30 18.22 17.20
C THR A 348 11.97 19.00 17.22
N THR A 349 11.29 19.11 16.07
CA THR A 349 10.06 19.90 15.89
C THR A 349 8.78 19.13 16.21
N LEU A 350 8.82 17.79 16.22
CA LEU A 350 7.66 16.96 16.53
C LEU A 350 7.09 17.24 17.93
N SER A 351 5.76 17.34 18.00
CA SER A 351 4.96 17.53 19.22
C SER A 351 4.35 16.24 19.76
N ASN A 352 4.46 15.14 19.01
CA ASN A 352 3.85 13.86 19.38
C ASN A 352 4.47 13.33 20.69
N LYS A 353 3.62 12.82 21.58
CA LYS A 353 4.07 12.26 22.87
C LYS A 353 4.92 11.00 22.69
N GLU A 354 4.56 10.15 21.73
CA GLU A 354 5.33 8.97 21.40
C GLU A 354 5.73 8.99 19.92
N VAL A 355 7.01 8.83 19.62
CA VAL A 355 7.53 8.72 18.25
C VAL A 355 8.32 7.43 18.10
N VAL A 356 8.09 6.72 17.01
CA VAL A 356 8.74 5.45 16.67
C VAL A 356 9.33 5.56 15.28
N LEU A 357 10.65 5.53 15.16
CA LEU A 357 11.33 5.40 13.87
C LEU A 357 11.63 3.92 13.62
N ALA A 358 10.71 3.29 12.90
CA ALA A 358 10.60 1.85 12.83
C ALA A 358 11.51 1.23 11.76
N ASP A 359 11.57 1.85 10.59
CA ASP A 359 12.36 1.40 9.45
C ASP A 359 12.99 2.63 8.80
N THR A 360 14.32 2.72 8.79
CA THR A 360 15.06 3.81 8.15
C THR A 360 16.16 3.22 7.29
N TYR A 361 16.15 3.54 6.00
CA TYR A 361 17.16 3.06 5.05
C TYR A 361 18.60 3.44 5.45
N ARG A 362 18.76 4.57 6.16
CA ARG A 362 20.04 5.04 6.69
C ARG A 362 20.18 4.76 8.19
N ASP A 363 21.38 4.35 8.59
CA ASP A 363 21.76 4.33 9.99
C ASP A 363 21.89 5.78 10.49
N VAL A 364 21.22 6.09 11.60
CA VAL A 364 21.33 7.40 12.23
C VAL A 364 22.68 7.51 12.96
N PRO A 365 23.52 8.51 12.66
CA PRO A 365 24.80 8.70 13.35
C PRO A 365 24.63 8.95 14.85
N ILE A 366 25.62 8.52 15.65
CA ILE A 366 25.62 8.73 17.11
C ILE A 366 25.48 10.23 17.46
N GLN A 367 26.12 11.11 16.69
CA GLN A 367 26.07 12.56 16.91
C GLN A 367 24.66 13.12 16.73
N SER A 368 23.86 12.55 15.83
CA SER A 368 22.49 12.98 15.60
C SER A 368 21.59 12.63 16.79
N TYR A 369 21.76 11.45 17.39
CA TYR A 369 21.09 11.10 18.64
C TYR A 369 21.50 12.03 19.79
N PHE A 370 22.79 12.36 19.89
CA PHE A 370 23.29 13.26 20.91
C PHE A 370 22.73 14.68 20.75
N GLY A 371 22.72 15.21 19.52
CA GLY A 371 22.13 16.52 19.23
C GLY A 371 20.62 16.60 19.54
N LEU A 372 19.87 15.51 19.33
CA LEU A 372 18.47 15.43 19.77
C LEU A 372 18.35 15.50 21.30
N ILE A 373 19.24 14.84 22.04
CA ILE A 373 19.27 14.89 23.50
C ILE A 373 19.63 16.29 24.00
N GLU A 374 20.64 16.93 23.42
CA GLU A 374 20.99 18.32 23.75
C GLU A 374 19.80 19.27 23.50
N ASN A 375 19.11 19.10 22.38
CA ASN A 375 17.90 19.86 22.10
C ASN A 375 16.82 19.66 23.18
N TRP A 376 16.57 18.43 23.63
CA TRP A 376 15.60 18.13 24.69
C TRP A 376 16.00 18.60 26.09
N LEU A 377 17.30 18.82 26.34
CA LEU A 377 17.76 19.41 27.59
C LEU A 377 17.59 20.94 27.59
N ASN A 378 17.63 21.55 26.40
CA ASN A 378 17.40 22.99 26.23
C ASN A 378 15.91 23.36 26.09
N VAL A 379 15.09 22.43 25.61
CA VAL A 379 13.65 22.61 25.41
C VAL A 379 12.90 21.78 26.45
N ASP A 380 12.06 22.41 27.28
CA ASP A 380 11.23 21.73 28.28
C ASP A 380 10.19 20.79 27.62
N LYS A 381 10.62 19.58 27.24
CA LYS A 381 9.74 18.56 26.65
C LYS A 381 8.78 18.01 27.72
N PRO A 382 7.49 17.78 27.40
CA PRO A 382 6.52 17.30 28.36
C PRO A 382 6.86 15.94 28.99
N VAL A 383 6.51 15.75 30.25
CA VAL A 383 6.67 14.46 30.95
C VAL A 383 5.88 13.35 30.23
N GLY A 384 6.55 12.21 30.04
CA GLY A 384 6.02 11.07 29.32
C GLY A 384 6.25 11.11 27.81
N THR A 385 6.97 12.12 27.29
CA THR A 385 7.47 12.11 25.90
C THR A 385 8.49 10.98 25.73
N CYS A 386 8.37 10.18 24.67
CA CYS A 386 9.20 8.99 24.45
C CYS A 386 9.46 8.75 22.95
N TYR A 387 10.72 8.80 22.53
CA TYR A 387 11.13 8.52 21.15
C TYR A 387 11.89 7.20 21.11
N SER A 388 11.52 6.33 20.16
CA SER A 388 12.07 4.99 20.00
C SER A 388 12.69 4.81 18.62
N PHE A 389 13.88 4.21 18.58
CA PHE A 389 14.69 4.07 17.36
C PHE A 389 15.21 2.64 17.24
N GLY A 390 15.13 2.07 16.03
CA GLY A 390 15.79 0.81 15.72
C GLY A 390 17.32 0.97 15.67
N ILE A 391 18.05 0.05 16.30
CA ILE A 391 19.51 0.00 16.25
C ILE A 391 19.98 -1.41 15.85
N LYS A 392 20.85 -1.46 14.84
CA LYS A 392 21.46 -2.71 14.33
C LYS A 392 22.55 -3.27 15.25
N GLN A 393 23.45 -2.41 15.74
CA GLN A 393 24.62 -2.80 16.54
C GLN A 393 24.56 -2.24 17.98
N GLU A 394 24.83 -3.07 19.00
CA GLU A 394 24.80 -2.63 20.41
C GLU A 394 25.84 -1.52 20.68
N ASP A 395 26.96 -1.52 19.93
CA ASP A 395 28.05 -0.57 20.11
C ASP A 395 27.65 0.88 19.79
N THR A 396 26.71 1.09 18.87
CA THR A 396 26.12 2.41 18.62
C THR A 396 25.47 2.98 19.87
N ALA A 397 24.64 2.17 20.56
CA ALA A 397 23.97 2.58 21.78
C ALA A 397 24.96 2.76 22.94
N LYS A 398 25.93 1.85 23.10
CA LYS A 398 27.00 1.97 24.11
C LYS A 398 27.85 3.22 23.89
N GLY A 399 28.17 3.54 22.64
CA GLY A 399 28.89 4.73 22.22
C GLY A 399 28.13 6.00 22.61
N LEU A 400 26.83 6.06 22.31
CA LEU A 400 25.96 7.16 22.74
C LEU A 400 25.99 7.36 24.27
N LEU A 401 25.82 6.30 25.05
CA LEU A 401 25.90 6.39 26.53
C LEU A 401 27.27 6.86 27.04
N LYS A 402 28.36 6.58 26.31
CA LYS A 402 29.71 7.10 26.64
C LYS A 402 29.79 8.60 26.37
N ILE A 403 29.31 9.06 25.22
CA ILE A 403 29.32 10.47 24.85
C ILE A 403 28.50 11.31 25.84
N ILE A 404 27.28 10.86 26.17
CA ILE A 404 26.42 11.53 27.16
C ILE A 404 27.14 11.68 28.50
N LYS A 405 27.75 10.60 29.01
CA LYS A 405 28.49 10.63 30.27
C LYS A 405 29.70 11.57 30.24
N SER A 406 30.38 11.69 29.09
CA SER A 406 31.58 12.54 28.97
C SER A 406 31.27 14.02 28.78
N ARG A 407 30.11 14.37 28.23
CA ARG A 407 29.78 15.74 27.82
C ARG A 407 28.76 16.43 28.73
N LEU A 408 28.00 15.67 29.51
CA LEU A 408 26.96 16.21 30.38
C LEU A 408 27.27 15.95 31.85
N GLU A 409 26.93 16.91 32.69
CA GLU A 409 26.98 16.81 34.15
C GLU A 409 25.72 16.14 34.72
N ASN A 410 25.72 15.78 36.00
CA ASN A 410 24.56 15.20 36.70
C ASN A 410 24.00 13.91 36.06
N THR A 411 24.88 13.10 35.48
CA THR A 411 24.50 11.85 34.83
C THR A 411 24.66 10.65 35.75
N LYS A 412 23.67 9.75 35.74
CA LYS A 412 23.74 8.43 36.39
C LYS A 412 23.66 7.35 35.34
N ARG A 413 24.71 6.53 35.23
CA ARG A 413 24.84 5.49 34.20
C ARG A 413 24.79 4.08 34.80
N THR A 414 24.05 3.20 34.13
CA THR A 414 24.06 1.74 34.33
C THR A 414 24.49 1.04 33.02
N LYS A 415 24.39 -0.30 32.97
CA LYS A 415 24.83 -1.10 31.80
C LYS A 415 24.14 -0.69 30.48
N ARG A 416 22.83 -0.42 30.52
CA ARG A 416 22.01 -0.13 29.32
C ARG A 416 21.14 1.12 29.43
N CYS A 417 21.41 1.96 30.42
CA CYS A 417 20.65 3.18 30.64
C CYS A 417 21.58 4.28 31.17
N ILE A 418 21.35 5.51 30.76
CA ILE A 418 21.87 6.72 31.39
C ILE A 418 20.71 7.66 31.65
N SER A 419 20.71 8.31 32.81
CA SER A 419 19.75 9.34 33.15
C SER A 419 20.47 10.65 33.41
N VAL A 420 19.91 11.75 32.94
CA VAL A 420 20.35 13.12 33.19
C VAL A 420 19.25 13.80 33.98
N ILE A 421 19.58 14.35 35.16
CA ILE A 421 18.61 15.14 35.93
C ILE A 421 18.37 16.44 35.17
N THR A 422 17.10 16.72 34.87
CA THR A 422 16.68 17.98 34.25
C THR A 422 16.13 18.90 35.33
N GLY A 423 16.02 20.20 35.04
CA GLY A 423 15.29 21.13 35.90
C GLY A 423 13.85 20.67 36.13
N ASN A 424 13.17 21.21 37.15
CA ASN A 424 11.74 21.00 37.38
C ASN A 424 11.30 19.57 37.78
N ASN A 425 12.07 18.87 38.64
CA ASN A 425 11.71 17.55 39.18
C ASN A 425 11.46 16.47 38.10
N THR A 426 12.25 16.53 37.03
CA THR A 426 12.21 15.59 35.91
C THR A 426 13.60 15.01 35.64
N LYS A 427 13.66 13.92 34.88
CA LYS A 427 14.90 13.38 34.33
C LYS A 427 14.70 12.90 32.90
N LEU A 428 15.72 13.09 32.09
CA LEU A 428 15.83 12.50 30.76
C LEU A 428 16.52 11.13 30.89
N GLU A 429 15.91 10.08 30.36
CA GLU A 429 16.47 8.73 30.35
C GLU A 429 16.73 8.27 28.92
N VAL A 430 17.95 7.81 28.66
CA VAL A 430 18.34 7.15 27.42
C VAL A 430 18.71 5.71 27.73
N PHE A 431 17.97 4.77 27.19
CA PHE A 431 18.20 3.34 27.42
C PHE A 431 17.91 2.52 26.18
N TYR A 432 18.45 1.31 26.13
CA TYR A 432 18.23 0.42 25.00
C TYR A 432 17.92 -1.00 25.45
N VAL A 433 17.04 -1.67 24.70
CA VAL A 433 16.55 -3.02 25.00
C VAL A 433 16.73 -3.94 23.79
N PRO A 434 17.04 -5.23 23.99
CA PRO A 434 17.15 -6.18 22.90
C PRO A 434 15.77 -6.47 22.31
N ILE A 435 15.70 -6.64 21.00
CA ILE A 435 14.52 -7.16 20.31
C ILE A 435 14.54 -8.69 20.49
N LYS A 436 13.74 -9.19 21.43
CA LYS A 436 13.61 -10.64 21.70
C LYS A 436 12.25 -11.11 21.18
N ASN A 437 12.25 -11.97 20.16
CA ASN A 437 11.12 -12.72 19.57
C ASN A 437 9.71 -12.07 19.73
N PRO A 438 9.11 -11.51 18.66
CA PRO A 438 8.11 -10.44 18.71
C PRO A 438 6.73 -10.92 19.15
N ARG A 439 6.54 -11.14 20.45
CA ARG A 439 5.19 -11.28 21.02
C ARG A 439 4.51 -9.92 21.23
N SER A 440 5.26 -8.82 21.32
CA SER A 440 4.70 -7.47 21.48
C SER A 440 4.55 -6.72 20.14
N ARG A 441 3.47 -5.95 20.01
CA ARG A 441 3.13 -5.18 18.81
C ARG A 441 4.17 -4.10 18.49
N GLU A 442 4.80 -3.50 19.51
CA GLU A 442 5.84 -2.48 19.35
C GLU A 442 7.11 -2.99 18.68
N GLN A 443 7.54 -4.22 18.97
CA GLN A 443 8.78 -4.77 18.42
C GLN A 443 8.66 -5.14 16.94
N LYS A 444 7.44 -5.46 16.47
CA LYS A 444 7.17 -5.79 15.07
C LYS A 444 7.47 -4.63 14.12
N GLU A 445 7.39 -3.39 14.59
CA GLU A 445 7.60 -2.22 13.76
C GLU A 445 9.09 -2.05 13.37
N PHE A 446 10.03 -2.65 14.11
CA PHE A 446 11.49 -2.51 13.90
C PHE A 446 12.17 -3.69 13.19
N MET A 447 11.40 -4.64 12.64
CA MET A 447 11.84 -6.02 12.40
C MET A 447 12.67 -6.29 11.15
N TYR A 448 12.99 -5.30 10.31
CA TYR A 448 13.69 -5.60 9.07
C TYR A 448 15.20 -5.83 9.26
N ASP A 449 15.89 -5.13 10.18
CA ASP A 449 17.35 -5.33 10.41
C ASP A 449 17.86 -5.00 11.83
N CYS A 450 17.01 -4.51 12.74
CA CYS A 450 17.45 -4.03 14.05
C CYS A 450 17.51 -5.15 15.10
N LYS A 451 18.54 -5.12 15.95
CA LYS A 451 18.69 -6.04 17.10
C LYS A 451 18.30 -5.39 18.43
N TRP A 452 18.25 -4.06 18.45
CA TRP A 452 18.01 -3.25 19.65
C TRP A 452 17.01 -2.14 19.34
N VAL A 453 16.30 -1.70 20.38
CA VAL A 453 15.52 -0.46 20.36
C VAL A 453 16.14 0.50 21.36
N LEU A 454 16.59 1.66 20.90
CA LEU A 454 16.99 2.79 21.74
C LEU A 454 15.74 3.61 22.05
N LYS A 455 15.58 3.99 23.31
CA LYS A 455 14.50 4.85 23.80
C LYS A 455 15.09 6.06 24.51
N ILE A 456 14.58 7.24 24.16
CA ILE A 456 14.85 8.51 24.81
C ILE A 456 13.52 8.99 25.40
N ARG A 457 13.45 9.22 26.72
CA ARG A 457 12.20 9.63 27.36
C ARG A 457 12.39 10.67 28.47
N ILE A 458 11.36 11.46 28.70
CA ILE A 458 11.24 12.36 29.87
C ILE A 458 10.34 11.70 30.92
N VAL A 459 10.82 11.59 32.15
CA VAL A 459 10.05 11.04 33.27
C VAL A 459 10.13 11.96 34.49
N ARG A 460 9.12 11.88 35.37
CA ARG A 460 9.14 12.56 36.65
C ARG A 460 10.11 11.85 37.60
N LEU A 461 10.83 12.62 38.42
CA LEU A 461 11.72 12.09 39.46
C LEU A 461 10.93 11.39 40.57
#